data_AF-A0A5T1Z0H0-F1
#
_entry.id   AF-A0A5T1Z0H0-F1
#
_cell.length_a   1.000
_cell.length_b   1.000
_cell.length_c   1.000
_cell.angle_alpha   90.00
_cell.angle_beta   90.00
_cell.angle_gamma   90.00
#
_symmetry.space_group_name_H-M   'P 1'
#
loop_
_entity.id
_entity.type
_entity.pdbx_description
1 polymer ?
#
loop_
_entity_poly.entity_id
_entity_poly.type
_entity_poly.pdbx_seq_one_letter_code
_entity_poly.pdbx_strand_id
1 'polypeptide(L)'
;MIRNFFIGMSFLGILFLAFYTLYDKKKESIFSLNTCQPLTCDLNLQDCVFSFNKKNIEVSAYPKPIKIFNKTTIKIKNFPHYSNLKIKIYSLNSYIG
;
A
#
# COMPACT_ATOMS: atom_id res chain seq x y z
N MET A 1 39.05 29.98 19.25
CA MET A 1 38.70 29.48 17.91
C MET A 1 38.22 28.03 17.94
N ILE A 2 38.96 27.12 18.58
CA ILE A 2 38.60 25.68 18.72
C ILE A 2 37.22 25.43 19.36
N ARG A 3 36.84 26.18 20.42
CA ARG A 3 35.57 25.96 21.14
C ARG A 3 34.34 26.20 20.26
N ASN A 4 34.36 27.26 19.45
CA ASN A 4 33.27 27.58 18.52
C ASN A 4 33.20 26.57 17.37
N PHE A 5 34.33 25.98 16.99
CA PHE A 5 34.39 24.90 16.00
C PHE A 5 33.73 23.61 16.51
N PHE A 6 34.00 23.21 17.76
CA PHE A 6 33.35 22.05 18.38
C PHE A 6 31.83 22.25 18.57
N ILE A 7 31.39 23.47 18.90
CA ILE A 7 29.98 23.82 18.99
C ILE A 7 29.30 23.72 17.61
N GLY A 8 29.94 24.24 16.57
CA GLY A 8 29.45 24.13 15.19
C GLY A 8 29.31 22.68 14.71
N MET A 9 30.31 21.84 15.00
CA MET A 9 30.28 20.42 14.66
C MET A 9 29.20 19.64 15.41
N SER A 10 28.98 19.96 16.70
CA SER A 10 27.90 19.37 17.48
C SER A 10 26.52 19.73 16.91
N PHE A 11 26.33 20.99 16.53
CA PHE A 11 25.09 21.45 15.91
C PHE A 11 24.81 20.74 14.58
N LEU A 12 25.84 20.57 13.74
CA LEU A 12 25.73 19.84 12.47
C LEU A 12 25.33 18.38 12.68
N GLY A 13 25.91 17.71 13.67
CA GLY A 13 25.59 16.32 14.01
C GLY A 13 24.14 16.14 14.47
N ILE A 14 23.64 17.06 15.31
CA ILE A 14 22.24 17.07 15.76
C ILE A 14 21.29 17.30 14.57
N LEU A 15 21.64 18.22 13.67
CA LEU A 15 20.85 18.50 12.47
C LEU A 15 20.78 17.26 11.56
N PHE A 16 21.90 16.56 11.37
CA PHE A 16 21.96 15.35 10.57
C PHE A 16 21.10 14.21 11.16
N LEU A 17 21.16 14.01 12.48
CA LEU A 17 20.29 13.06 13.20
C LEU A 17 18.81 13.41 13.07
N ALA A 18 18.45 14.69 13.17
CA ALA A 18 17.08 15.15 12.99
C ALA A 18 16.58 14.90 11.55
N PHE A 19 17.39 15.19 10.54
CA PHE A 19 17.06 14.89 9.16
C PHE A 19 16.94 13.38 8.89
N TYR A 20 17.84 12.57 9.46
CA TYR A 20 17.79 11.12 9.31
C TYR A 20 16.50 10.53 9.91
N THR A 21 16.12 10.93 11.12
CA THR A 21 14.90 10.46 11.78
C THR A 21 13.62 10.92 11.07
N LEU A 22 13.60 12.12 10.49
CA LEU A 22 12.47 12.60 9.67
C LEU A 22 12.39 11.87 8.32
N TYR A 23 13.53 11.55 7.72
CA TYR A 23 13.59 10.83 6.45
C TYR A 23 13.14 9.37 6.60
N ASP A 24 13.57 8.70 7.67
CA ASP A 24 13.19 7.31 7.95
C ASP A 24 11.69 7.17 8.24
N LYS A 25 11.10 8.10 9.02
CA LYS A 25 9.65 8.15 9.23
C LYS A 25 8.83 8.34 7.96
N LYS A 26 9.38 8.99 6.92
CA LYS A 26 8.70 9.17 5.64
C LYS A 26 8.69 7.89 4.79
N LYS A 27 9.65 7.00 5.01
CA LYS A 27 9.78 5.74 4.25
C LYS A 27 8.75 4.68 4.66
N GLU A 28 8.13 4.83 5.83
CA GLU A 28 7.26 3.81 6.44
C GLU A 28 5.74 4.07 6.33
N SER A 29 5.28 4.79 5.30
CA SER A 29 3.90 4.60 4.82
C SER A 29 3.76 3.34 3.94
N ILE A 30 4.69 2.38 4.13
CA ILE A 30 4.57 0.99 3.70
C ILE A 30 3.29 0.47 4.32
N PHE A 31 2.28 0.29 3.47
CA PHE A 31 1.00 -0.29 3.78
C PHE A 31 1.17 -1.41 4.83
N SER A 32 0.62 -1.22 6.04
CA SER A 32 0.61 -2.29 7.03
C SER A 32 -0.37 -3.36 6.54
N LEU A 33 0.17 -4.27 5.72
CA LEU A 33 -0.50 -5.44 5.16
C LEU A 33 -1.28 -6.19 6.25
N ASN A 34 -0.80 -6.09 7.48
CA ASN A 34 -1.31 -6.67 8.73
C ASN A 34 -2.77 -6.31 9.07
N THR A 35 -3.35 -5.27 8.44
CA THR A 35 -4.75 -4.87 8.72
C THR A 35 -5.76 -5.42 7.73
N CYS A 36 -5.33 -5.98 6.60
CA CYS A 36 -6.22 -6.49 5.56
C CYS A 36 -6.01 -7.99 5.38
N GLN A 37 -7.07 -8.76 5.51
CA GLN A 37 -7.03 -10.19 5.25
C GLN A 37 -6.91 -10.39 3.73
N PRO A 38 -5.84 -11.05 3.23
CA PRO A 38 -5.67 -11.25 1.79
C PRO A 38 -6.76 -12.17 1.23
N LEU A 39 -7.03 -12.05 -0.06
CA LEU A 39 -7.86 -13.03 -0.75
C LEU A 39 -7.16 -14.41 -0.69
N THR A 40 -7.94 -15.45 -0.42
CA THR A 40 -7.43 -16.83 -0.29
C THR A 40 -7.23 -17.53 -1.63
N CYS A 41 -7.55 -16.87 -2.74
CA CYS A 41 -7.49 -17.42 -4.09
C CYS A 41 -6.83 -16.46 -5.07
N ASP A 42 -6.37 -17.02 -6.19
CA ASP A 42 -5.76 -16.27 -7.28
C ASP A 42 -6.85 -15.74 -8.24
N LEU A 43 -7.03 -14.42 -8.23
CA LEU A 43 -7.99 -13.71 -9.07
C LEU A 43 -7.67 -13.82 -10.58
N ASN A 44 -6.44 -14.19 -10.94
CA ASN A 44 -6.07 -14.46 -12.33
C ASN A 44 -6.68 -15.76 -12.87
N LEU A 45 -6.97 -16.71 -11.99
CA LEU A 45 -7.44 -18.05 -12.37
C LEU A 45 -8.95 -18.17 -12.20
N GLN A 46 -9.48 -17.64 -11.09
CA GLN A 46 -10.88 -17.84 -10.71
C GLN A 46 -11.50 -16.61 -10.05
N ASP A 47 -12.83 -16.64 -9.93
CA ASP A 47 -13.52 -15.66 -9.10
C ASP A 47 -13.35 -16.03 -7.64
N CYS A 48 -13.22 -15.01 -6.81
CA CYS A 48 -12.88 -15.13 -5.41
C CYS A 48 -14.05 -14.72 -4.54
N VAL A 49 -14.31 -15.51 -3.49
CA VAL A 49 -15.34 -15.19 -2.50
C VAL A 49 -14.69 -15.06 -1.14
N PHE A 50 -14.98 -13.97 -0.44
CA PHE A 50 -14.54 -13.77 0.94
C PHE A 50 -15.71 -13.33 1.82
N SER A 51 -15.61 -13.65 3.11
CA SER A 51 -16.62 -13.27 4.09
C SER A 51 -16.29 -11.89 4.67
N PHE A 52 -17.25 -10.97 4.59
CA PHE A 52 -17.17 -9.64 5.19
C PHE A 52 -18.48 -9.33 5.89
N ASN A 53 -18.43 -9.04 7.20
CA ASN A 53 -19.63 -8.77 8.01
C ASN A 53 -20.74 -9.82 7.83
N LYS A 54 -20.38 -11.11 7.86
CA LYS A 54 -21.29 -12.26 7.67
C LYS A 54 -21.97 -12.32 6.29
N LYS A 55 -21.48 -11.57 5.30
CA LYS A 55 -21.91 -11.63 3.90
C LYS A 55 -20.78 -12.15 3.02
N ASN A 56 -21.15 -12.93 2.01
CA ASN A 56 -20.21 -13.41 1.01
C ASN A 56 -20.08 -12.36 -0.09
N ILE A 57 -18.88 -11.80 -0.22
CA ILE A 57 -18.51 -10.83 -1.25
C ILE A 57 -17.80 -11.57 -2.36
N GLU A 58 -18.28 -11.41 -3.59
CA GLU A 58 -17.66 -12.00 -4.78
C GLU A 58 -16.82 -10.94 -5.48
N VAL A 59 -15.56 -11.28 -5.78
CA VAL A 59 -14.60 -10.46 -6.51
C VAL A 59 -14.19 -11.21 -7.77
N SER A 60 -14.26 -10.53 -8.90
CA SER A 60 -13.93 -11.07 -10.21
C SER A 60 -13.07 -10.08 -10.99
N ALA A 61 -12.19 -10.59 -11.84
CA ALA A 61 -11.41 -9.79 -12.79
C ALA A 61 -11.73 -10.21 -14.23
N TYR A 62 -11.75 -9.26 -15.17
CA TYR A 62 -11.92 -9.54 -16.59
C TYR A 62 -11.08 -8.58 -17.45
N PRO A 63 -10.35 -9.07 -18.47
CA PRO A 63 -10.16 -10.48 -18.83
C PRO A 63 -9.19 -11.19 -17.88
N LYS A 64 -9.26 -12.53 -17.85
CA LYS A 64 -8.32 -13.40 -17.14
C LYS A 64 -7.38 -14.11 -18.12
N PRO A 65 -6.10 -14.31 -17.81
CA PRO A 65 -5.36 -13.75 -16.65
C PRO A 65 -5.15 -12.23 -16.79
N ILE A 66 -4.87 -11.55 -15.69
CA ILE A 66 -4.61 -10.11 -15.69
C ILE A 66 -3.30 -9.88 -16.43
N LYS A 67 -3.36 -9.12 -17.53
CA LYS A 67 -2.19 -8.80 -18.37
C LYS A 67 -1.79 -7.35 -18.19
N ILE A 68 -0.48 -7.13 -18.15
CA ILE A 68 0.11 -5.78 -18.16
C ILE A 68 -0.32 -5.08 -19.46
N PHE A 69 -0.58 -3.77 -19.38
CA PHE A 69 -1.04 -2.91 -20.48
C PHE A 69 -2.45 -3.18 -21.01
N ASN A 70 -3.13 -4.22 -20.52
CA ASN A 70 -4.52 -4.47 -20.86
C ASN A 70 -5.46 -3.87 -19.82
N LYS A 71 -6.52 -3.20 -20.30
CA LYS A 71 -7.58 -2.74 -19.42
C LYS A 71 -8.23 -3.93 -18.74
N THR A 72 -8.11 -3.99 -17.42
CA THR A 72 -8.73 -5.01 -16.58
C THR A 72 -9.85 -4.38 -15.75
N THR A 73 -11.02 -5.00 -15.76
CA THR A 73 -12.16 -4.63 -14.92
C THR A 73 -12.20 -5.54 -13.70
N ILE A 74 -12.17 -4.94 -12.51
CA ILE A 74 -12.44 -5.64 -11.25
C ILE A 74 -13.91 -5.39 -10.91
N LYS A 75 -14.69 -6.46 -10.74
CA LYS A 75 -16.09 -6.40 -10.36
C LYS A 75 -16.28 -7.01 -8.98
N ILE A 76 -16.92 -6.25 -8.09
CA ILE A 76 -17.26 -6.65 -6.73
C ILE A 76 -18.78 -6.76 -6.65
N LYS A 77 -19.31 -7.93 -6.27
CA LYS A 77 -20.75 -8.15 -6.05
C LYS A 77 -21.06 -8.32 -4.57
N ASN A 78 -22.30 -8.03 -4.21
CA ASN A 78 -22.85 -8.18 -2.86
C ASN A 78 -22.16 -7.33 -1.78
N PHE A 79 -21.36 -6.34 -2.18
CA PHE A 79 -20.77 -5.40 -1.24
C PHE A 79 -21.86 -4.50 -0.63
N PRO A 80 -21.89 -4.29 0.70
CA PRO A 80 -22.88 -3.43 1.31
C PRO A 80 -22.71 -1.99 0.79
N HIS A 81 -23.81 -1.26 0.69
CA HIS A 81 -23.72 0.15 0.35
C HIS A 81 -23.14 0.95 1.52
N TYR A 82 -22.16 1.80 1.23
CA TYR A 82 -21.58 2.75 2.17
C TYR A 82 -21.51 4.13 1.49
N SER A 83 -21.96 5.17 2.17
CA SER A 83 -21.98 6.54 1.64
C SER A 83 -20.59 7.09 1.33
N ASN A 84 -19.57 6.65 2.07
CA ASN A 84 -18.18 7.12 1.96
C ASN A 84 -17.23 6.04 1.46
N LEU A 85 -17.67 5.20 0.52
CA LEU A 85 -16.84 4.14 -0.03
C LEU A 85 -15.66 4.73 -0.83
N LYS A 86 -14.43 4.34 -0.46
CA LYS A 86 -13.20 4.72 -1.18
C LYS A 86 -12.45 3.46 -1.58
N ILE A 87 -12.03 3.40 -2.84
CA ILE A 87 -11.18 2.33 -3.36
C ILE A 87 -9.74 2.83 -3.34
N LYS A 88 -8.83 2.00 -2.82
CA LYS A 88 -7.38 2.22 -2.92
C LYS A 88 -6.76 1.02 -3.60
N ILE A 89 -5.98 1.27 -4.65
CA ILE A 89 -5.27 0.23 -5.40
C ILE A 89 -3.79 0.47 -5.17
N TYR A 90 -3.09 -0.59 -4.77
CA TYR A 90 -1.65 -0.58 -4.55
C TYR A 90 -1.02 -1.60 -5.50
N SER A 91 0.17 -1.29 -6.00
CA SER A 91 0.98 -2.25 -6.73
C SER A 91 2.27 -2.53 -5.98
N LEU A 92 2.56 -3.81 -5.78
CA LEU A 92 3.83 -4.27 -5.27
C LEU A 92 4.69 -4.61 -6.50
N ASN A 93 5.80 -3.88 -6.70
CA ASN A 93 6.76 -4.11 -7.79
C ASN A 93 6.20 -3.96 -9.21
N SER A 94 5.44 -2.90 -9.50
CA SER A 94 5.19 -2.51 -10.90
C SER A 94 6.48 -2.01 -11.54
N TYR A 95 7.18 -2.87 -12.28
CA TYR A 95 8.16 -2.42 -13.28
C TYR A 95 7.38 -1.89 -14.49
N ILE A 96 7.23 -0.57 -14.54
CA ILE A 96 6.82 0.14 -15.75
C ILE A 96 8.14 0.33 -16.50
N GLY A 97 8.45 -0.60 -17.40
CA GLY A 97 9.63 -0.52 -18.26
C GLY A 97 9.64 0.71 -19.15
#